data_AF-A0A7S4SK22-F1
#
_entry.id   AF-A0A7S4SK22-F1
#
_cell.length_a   1.000
_cell.length_b   1.000
_cell.length_c   1.000
_cell.angle_alpha   90.00
_cell.angle_beta   90.00
_cell.angle_gamma   90.00
#
_symmetry.space_group_name_H-M   'P 1'
#
loop_
_entity.id
_entity.type
_entity.pdbx_description
1 polymer ?
#
loop_
_entity_poly.entity_id
_entity_poly.type
_entity_poly.pdbx_seq_one_letter_code
_entity_poly.pdbx_strand_id
1 'polypeptide(L)'
;AGPSRGAGGTPGRPWGGPPSSGRAGPDRSGRRVSEHGLMERGPVNEAGFTVGITMAPEEAERLGIKPFGDGGADNATSPRPKIYTHGPCATAAASQYVVQCGNWRNTAPGDPERSELAARALVLLRENGFVVLESLHPAEEVAPLEEEAAWFLGTPQDGFIPQPLRAGRTEGHLPFTVPWASESLIKNDLVLEVVAHYLRNNLAAGRTQDEQQWGLVQWLTSGAELDWFLKPEWGPKPGALLDNPPQGCSDVGSASETGPFFGRISLIRTPPGSQLQKHHRDINFPGPAAQLTVQVALTPLVANNGPLAYVPASHRMHTPGFEVVANPPLGSVVLYDSFCEHHGIEHHGPRDRYAMYYEFETRGVFSGYTFSHFGPQSGSHTLAFRSAVDPDLRRWVEQVDAERAQIGGAGFAGQGRT
;
A
#
# COMPACT_ATOMS: atom_id res chain seq x y z
N ALA A 1 -17.57 53.77 19.21
CA ALA A 1 -17.45 55.12 18.62
C ALA A 1 -16.48 55.05 17.45
N GLY A 2 -16.97 55.23 16.21
CA GLY A 2 -16.08 55.60 15.08
C GLY A 2 -15.78 57.11 15.13
N PRO A 3 -15.36 57.78 14.02
CA PRO A 3 -14.97 57.25 12.70
C PRO A 3 -13.80 58.03 12.02
N SER A 4 -13.38 57.60 10.82
CA SER A 4 -13.06 58.39 9.58
C SER A 4 -12.13 57.56 8.67
N ARG A 5 -12.42 57.17 7.43
CA ARG A 5 -12.92 57.78 6.16
C ARG A 5 -11.91 58.62 5.37
N GLY A 6 -11.62 58.12 4.16
CA GLY A 6 -11.13 58.82 2.95
C GLY A 6 -10.69 57.75 1.93
N ALA A 7 -11.43 57.32 0.90
CA ALA A 7 -12.14 57.96 -0.22
C ALA A 7 -11.22 58.32 -1.42
N GLY A 8 -11.57 57.75 -2.59
CA GLY A 8 -11.16 58.19 -3.94
C GLY A 8 -10.17 57.24 -4.64
N GLY A 9 -10.39 56.72 -5.85
CA GLY A 9 -11.47 56.87 -6.81
C GLY A 9 -11.15 56.09 -8.09
N THR A 10 -12.19 55.56 -8.74
CA THR A 10 -12.21 55.18 -10.16
C THR A 10 -13.19 56.14 -10.86
N PRO A 11 -13.00 56.49 -12.14
CA PRO A 11 -13.62 55.68 -13.21
C PRO A 11 -12.93 55.75 -14.59
N GLY A 12 -13.33 54.84 -15.50
CA GLY A 12 -13.26 55.11 -16.94
C GLY A 12 -13.01 53.90 -17.86
N ARG A 13 -14.08 53.22 -18.27
CA ARG A 13 -14.20 52.62 -19.61
C ARG A 13 -14.82 53.66 -20.55
N PRO A 14 -14.60 53.60 -21.87
CA PRO A 14 -15.67 53.07 -22.71
C PRO A 14 -15.23 52.24 -23.94
N TRP A 15 -16.19 51.42 -24.34
CA TRP A 15 -16.48 50.73 -25.59
C TRP A 15 -15.99 51.34 -26.92
N GLY A 16 -15.64 50.45 -27.87
CA GLY A 16 -15.56 50.72 -29.30
C GLY A 16 -15.45 49.42 -30.10
N GLY A 17 -16.52 49.02 -30.79
CA GLY A 17 -16.58 47.87 -31.70
C GLY A 17 -16.10 48.19 -33.13
N PRO A 18 -16.11 47.18 -34.03
CA PRO A 18 -15.44 47.19 -35.34
C PRO A 18 -16.34 47.77 -36.46
N PRO A 19 -15.79 48.11 -37.65
CA PRO A 19 -15.95 47.20 -38.79
C PRO A 19 -14.86 47.30 -39.89
N SER A 20 -14.68 46.26 -40.71
CA SER A 20 -14.87 46.37 -42.18
C SER A 20 -14.47 45.11 -42.95
N SER A 21 -15.34 44.81 -43.91
CA SER A 21 -15.40 43.80 -44.95
C SER A 21 -14.29 43.83 -46.02
N GLY A 22 -14.02 42.65 -46.61
CA GLY A 22 -13.47 42.50 -47.96
C GLY A 22 -13.80 41.12 -48.57
N ARG A 23 -14.79 41.06 -49.48
CA ARG A 23 -15.10 39.94 -50.40
C ARG A 23 -14.20 40.03 -51.65
N ALA A 24 -13.62 38.96 -52.17
CA ALA A 24 -14.01 38.12 -53.32
C ALA A 24 -12.70 37.82 -54.10
N GLY A 25 -12.44 36.71 -54.79
CA GLY A 25 -13.28 35.64 -55.29
C GLY A 25 -12.45 34.37 -55.62
N PRO A 26 -12.97 33.47 -56.47
CA PRO A 26 -12.59 32.06 -56.52
C PRO A 26 -11.59 31.73 -57.63
N ASP A 27 -10.76 30.71 -57.45
CA ASP A 27 -10.24 29.94 -58.58
C ASP A 27 -10.12 28.45 -58.25
N ARG A 28 -10.53 27.65 -59.24
CA ARG A 28 -10.57 26.19 -59.26
C ARG A 28 -9.23 25.68 -59.75
N SER A 29 -8.66 24.69 -59.07
CA SER A 29 -8.10 23.46 -59.68
C SER A 29 -7.18 22.78 -58.67
N GLY A 30 -7.23 21.45 -58.60
CA GLY A 30 -6.25 20.68 -57.82
C GLY A 30 -6.86 19.57 -56.99
N ARG A 31 -7.43 18.59 -57.67
CA ARG A 31 -7.77 17.28 -57.13
C ARG A 31 -6.49 16.62 -56.59
N ARG A 32 -6.31 16.58 -55.27
CA ARG A 32 -5.57 15.52 -54.57
C ARG A 32 -6.35 15.14 -53.32
N VAL A 33 -7.00 13.99 -53.40
CA VAL A 33 -7.48 13.25 -52.24
C VAL A 33 -6.22 12.78 -51.52
N SER A 34 -5.85 13.43 -50.43
CA SER A 34 -4.90 12.87 -49.46
C SER A 34 -5.72 12.10 -48.43
N GLU A 35 -5.77 10.79 -48.61
CA GLU A 35 -6.05 9.83 -47.54
C GLU A 35 -5.00 10.02 -46.44
N HIS A 36 -5.33 10.77 -45.40
CA HIS A 36 -4.80 10.59 -44.07
C HIS A 36 -5.81 11.20 -43.11
N GLY A 37 -6.77 10.37 -42.69
CA GLY A 37 -7.49 10.63 -41.45
C GLY A 37 -6.46 10.72 -40.34
N LEU A 38 -6.19 11.94 -39.89
CA LEU A 38 -5.57 12.20 -38.59
C LEU A 38 -6.50 11.56 -37.56
N MET A 39 -6.20 10.31 -37.17
CA MET A 39 -6.64 9.80 -35.88
C MET A 39 -6.05 10.75 -34.85
N GLU A 40 -6.91 11.50 -34.16
CA GLU A 40 -6.54 12.19 -32.93
C GLU A 40 -5.86 11.16 -32.03
N ARG A 41 -4.54 11.25 -31.92
CA ARG A 41 -3.79 10.43 -30.97
C ARG A 41 -4.27 10.85 -29.58
N GLY A 42 -4.85 9.90 -28.84
CA GLY A 42 -5.16 10.10 -27.42
C GLY A 42 -3.91 10.58 -26.65
N PRO A 43 -4.10 11.17 -25.45
CA PRO A 43 -2.97 11.66 -24.66
C PRO A 43 -1.93 10.54 -24.50
N VAL A 44 -0.69 10.90 -24.77
CA VAL A 44 0.45 10.00 -24.71
C VAL A 44 1.09 10.16 -23.33
N ASN A 45 1.32 9.04 -22.63
CA ASN A 45 1.92 9.09 -21.30
C ASN A 45 3.42 9.42 -21.34
N GLU A 46 4.04 9.60 -20.17
CA GLU A 46 5.47 9.91 -20.02
C GLU A 46 6.40 8.88 -20.68
N ALA A 47 5.89 7.66 -20.96
CA ALA A 47 6.60 6.59 -21.63
C ALA A 47 6.31 6.47 -23.15
N GLY A 48 5.53 7.39 -23.73
CA GLY A 48 5.31 7.44 -25.18
C GLY A 48 4.15 6.58 -25.71
N PHE A 49 3.27 6.06 -24.84
CA PHE A 49 2.12 5.23 -25.24
C PHE A 49 0.80 6.01 -25.30
N THR A 50 0.00 5.78 -26.34
CA THR A 50 -1.35 6.34 -26.48
C THR A 50 -2.30 5.71 -25.44
N VAL A 51 -2.78 6.51 -24.49
CA VAL A 51 -3.67 6.04 -23.42
C VAL A 51 -5.11 5.95 -23.93
N GLY A 52 -5.68 4.74 -23.87
CA GLY A 52 -7.09 4.49 -24.17
C GLY A 52 -7.95 4.81 -22.94
N ILE A 53 -8.48 6.03 -22.88
CA ILE A 53 -9.46 6.52 -21.89
C ILE A 53 -8.86 6.78 -20.49
N THR A 54 -8.81 8.06 -20.12
CA THR A 54 -8.50 8.52 -18.76
C THR A 54 -9.74 8.43 -17.87
N MET A 55 -9.64 7.81 -16.68
CA MET A 55 -10.64 7.96 -15.63
C MET A 55 -10.71 9.43 -15.21
N ALA A 56 -11.92 10.00 -15.13
CA ALA A 56 -12.08 11.38 -14.68
C ALA A 56 -11.57 11.52 -13.22
N PRO A 57 -10.84 12.60 -12.86
CA PRO A 57 -10.32 12.80 -11.51
C PRO A 57 -11.39 12.66 -10.41
N GLU A 58 -12.62 13.09 -10.69
CA GLU A 58 -13.76 13.00 -9.76
C GLU A 58 -14.17 11.55 -9.50
N GLU A 59 -14.06 10.68 -10.51
CA GLU A 59 -14.35 9.25 -10.38
C GLU A 59 -13.25 8.53 -9.60
N ALA A 60 -11.98 8.89 -9.85
CA ALA A 60 -10.85 8.39 -9.08
C ALA A 60 -10.96 8.81 -7.61
N GLU A 61 -11.31 10.06 -7.34
CA GLU A 61 -11.56 10.56 -5.98
C GLU A 61 -12.75 9.84 -5.31
N ARG A 62 -13.84 9.61 -6.03
CA ARG A 62 -15.01 8.85 -5.54
C ARG A 62 -14.65 7.42 -5.13
N LEU A 63 -13.77 6.77 -5.90
CA LEU A 63 -13.26 5.43 -5.61
C LEU A 63 -12.11 5.44 -4.57
N GLY A 64 -11.70 6.61 -4.09
CA GLY A 64 -10.56 6.75 -3.16
C GLY A 64 -9.21 6.43 -3.79
N ILE A 65 -9.12 6.41 -5.12
CA ILE A 65 -7.88 6.25 -5.89
C ILE A 65 -7.29 7.64 -6.07
N LYS A 66 -6.55 8.12 -5.05
CA LYS A 66 -5.90 9.45 -5.10
C LYS A 66 -4.45 9.30 -5.58
N PRO A 67 -3.99 10.01 -6.61
CA PRO A 67 -2.57 10.08 -6.93
C PRO A 67 -1.86 10.73 -5.76
N PHE A 68 -1.14 9.94 -4.97
CA PHE A 68 -0.38 10.34 -3.78
C PHE A 68 -1.07 11.36 -2.88
N GLY A 69 -1.67 10.84 -1.80
CA GLY A 69 -2.39 11.63 -0.79
C GLY A 69 -1.79 13.01 -0.55
N ASP A 70 -2.65 14.01 -0.62
CA ASP A 70 -2.40 15.45 -0.43
C ASP A 70 -1.92 15.83 0.99
N GLY A 71 -1.29 14.88 1.70
CA GLY A 71 -0.41 15.03 2.85
C GLY A 71 -1.03 15.58 4.13
N GLY A 72 -2.27 16.05 4.06
CA GLY A 72 -2.89 16.87 5.09
C GLY A 72 -3.47 16.08 6.24
N ALA A 73 -3.77 16.80 7.31
CA ALA A 73 -4.70 16.34 8.33
C ALA A 73 -6.10 16.16 7.72
N ASP A 74 -6.85 15.18 8.22
CA ASP A 74 -8.25 15.07 7.82
C ASP A 74 -9.05 16.26 8.37
N ASN A 75 -9.87 16.85 7.51
CA ASN A 75 -10.78 17.96 7.83
C ASN A 75 -12.26 17.50 7.77
N ALA A 76 -12.52 16.20 7.62
CA ALA A 76 -13.86 15.66 7.51
C ALA A 76 -14.74 16.03 8.72
N THR A 77 -15.97 16.45 8.44
CA THR A 77 -16.92 16.97 9.44
C THR A 77 -17.71 15.89 10.18
N SER A 78 -17.53 14.61 9.83
CA SER A 78 -18.28 13.50 10.43
C SER A 78 -17.40 12.26 10.60
N PRO A 79 -17.00 11.91 11.84
CA PRO A 79 -16.17 10.73 12.08
C PRO A 79 -16.98 9.45 11.85
N ARG A 80 -16.36 8.44 11.22
CA ARG A 80 -16.96 7.11 11.09
C ARG A 80 -17.05 6.43 12.48
N PRO A 81 -18.08 5.62 12.76
CA PRO A 81 -18.10 4.75 13.93
C PRO A 81 -16.83 3.89 14.02
N LYS A 82 -16.28 3.74 15.22
CA LYS A 82 -15.03 3.00 15.47
C LYS A 82 -15.31 1.75 16.30
N ILE A 83 -14.74 0.63 15.87
CA ILE A 83 -14.64 -0.64 16.61
C ILE A 83 -13.19 -0.80 17.07
N TYR A 84 -12.96 -1.07 18.35
CA TYR A 84 -11.61 -1.27 18.88
C TYR A 84 -11.34 -2.77 19.04
N THR A 85 -10.15 -3.23 18.67
CA THR A 85 -9.80 -4.66 18.80
C THR A 85 -9.59 -5.05 20.26
N HIS A 86 -9.02 -4.16 21.09
CA HIS A 86 -8.70 -4.47 22.49
C HIS A 86 -8.99 -3.31 23.44
N GLY A 87 -8.85 -3.57 24.74
CA GLY A 87 -9.01 -2.58 25.80
C GLY A 87 -10.48 -2.33 26.20
N PRO A 88 -10.73 -1.33 27.06
CA PRO A 88 -12.05 -1.09 27.66
C PRO A 88 -13.17 -0.75 26.66
N CYS A 89 -12.80 -0.32 25.45
CA CYS A 89 -13.72 0.04 24.37
C CYS A 89 -13.87 -1.06 23.32
N ALA A 90 -13.26 -2.24 23.53
CA ALA A 90 -13.40 -3.35 22.61
C ALA A 90 -14.84 -3.88 22.58
N THR A 91 -15.31 -4.24 21.39
CA THR A 91 -16.60 -4.89 21.23
C THR A 91 -16.40 -6.38 20.97
N ALA A 92 -17.40 -7.21 21.30
CA ALA A 92 -17.34 -8.64 20.99
C ALA A 92 -17.12 -8.92 19.48
N ALA A 93 -17.67 -8.04 18.63
CA ALA A 93 -17.49 -8.11 17.18
C ALA A 93 -16.04 -7.93 16.73
N ALA A 94 -15.17 -7.32 17.54
CA ALA A 94 -13.79 -7.06 17.13
C ALA A 94 -12.93 -8.33 17.09
N SER A 95 -13.34 -9.39 17.80
CA SER A 95 -12.69 -10.71 17.78
C SER A 95 -12.61 -11.34 16.38
N GLN A 96 -13.51 -10.95 15.47
CA GLN A 96 -13.50 -11.43 14.08
C GLN A 96 -12.29 -10.94 13.27
N TYR A 97 -11.53 -9.97 13.76
CA TYR A 97 -10.33 -9.43 13.10
C TYR A 97 -9.02 -9.95 13.71
N VAL A 98 -9.11 -10.85 14.68
CA VAL A 98 -7.98 -11.27 15.52
C VAL A 98 -7.75 -12.79 15.42
N VAL A 99 -6.50 -13.18 15.23
CA VAL A 99 -6.01 -14.55 15.33
C VAL A 99 -5.11 -14.65 16.55
N GLN A 100 -5.38 -15.62 17.42
CA GLN A 100 -4.61 -15.87 18.64
C GLN A 100 -3.35 -16.67 18.30
N CYS A 101 -2.17 -16.07 18.47
CA CYS A 101 -0.89 -16.68 18.10
C CYS A 101 0.01 -17.02 19.30
N GLY A 102 -0.48 -16.88 20.54
CA GLY A 102 0.33 -17.04 21.76
C GLY A 102 1.04 -18.40 21.92
N ASN A 103 0.54 -19.46 21.27
CA ASN A 103 1.15 -20.78 21.28
C ASN A 103 2.07 -21.07 20.08
N TRP A 104 2.10 -20.19 19.07
CA TRP A 104 2.75 -20.46 17.77
C TRP A 104 4.19 -20.98 17.90
N ARG A 105 4.99 -20.34 18.76
CA ARG A 105 6.40 -20.71 18.98
C ARG A 105 6.58 -22.07 19.66
N ASN A 106 5.60 -22.47 20.47
CA ASN A 106 5.63 -23.74 21.21
C ASN A 106 5.07 -24.89 20.37
N THR A 107 4.26 -24.58 19.36
CA THR A 107 3.75 -25.55 18.39
C THR A 107 4.89 -26.02 17.49
N ALA A 108 5.05 -27.33 17.29
CA ALA A 108 6.14 -27.89 16.49
C ALA A 108 6.00 -27.57 14.98
N PRO A 109 7.10 -27.43 14.23
CA PRO A 109 7.03 -27.35 12.77
C PRO A 109 6.29 -28.56 12.18
N GLY A 110 5.34 -28.31 11.27
CA GLY A 110 4.50 -29.35 10.65
C GLY A 110 3.27 -29.77 11.46
N ASP A 111 3.05 -29.20 12.64
CA ASP A 111 1.80 -29.40 13.39
C ASP A 111 0.60 -28.79 12.62
N PRO A 112 -0.52 -29.52 12.46
CA PRO A 112 -1.73 -29.01 11.81
C PRO A 112 -2.24 -27.67 12.37
N GLU A 113 -2.02 -27.40 13.67
CA GLU A 113 -2.42 -26.12 14.29
C GLU A 113 -1.75 -24.93 13.60
N ARG A 114 -0.51 -25.09 13.13
CA ARG A 114 0.20 -24.02 12.42
C ARG A 114 -0.48 -23.65 11.10
N SER A 115 -0.78 -24.67 10.29
CA SER A 115 -1.50 -24.47 9.03
C SER A 115 -2.91 -23.94 9.24
N GLU A 116 -3.59 -24.32 10.32
CA GLU A 116 -4.90 -23.76 10.68
C GLU A 116 -4.81 -22.26 11.02
N LEU A 117 -3.80 -21.85 11.78
CA LEU A 117 -3.56 -20.44 12.11
C LEU A 117 -3.26 -19.61 10.86
N ALA A 118 -2.40 -20.12 9.97
CA ALA A 118 -2.11 -19.48 8.69
C ALA A 118 -3.37 -19.36 7.82
N ALA A 119 -4.16 -20.44 7.69
CA ALA A 119 -5.41 -20.43 6.96
C ALA A 119 -6.43 -19.42 7.51
N ARG A 120 -6.57 -19.35 8.85
CA ARG A 120 -7.44 -18.36 9.51
C ARG A 120 -6.97 -16.93 9.25
N ALA A 121 -5.68 -16.67 9.37
CA ALA A 121 -5.11 -15.35 9.07
C ALA A 121 -5.37 -14.95 7.61
N LEU A 122 -5.18 -15.89 6.67
CA LEU A 122 -5.45 -15.69 5.25
C LEU A 122 -6.91 -15.40 4.95
N VAL A 123 -7.85 -16.13 5.57
CA VAL A 123 -9.29 -15.88 5.41
C VAL A 123 -9.62 -14.45 5.84
N LEU A 124 -9.20 -14.06 7.05
CA LEU A 124 -9.48 -12.72 7.58
C LEU A 124 -8.85 -11.62 6.74
N LEU A 125 -7.59 -11.80 6.32
CA LEU A 125 -6.88 -10.83 5.48
C LEU A 125 -7.52 -10.69 4.09
N ARG A 126 -8.01 -11.79 3.50
CA ARG A 126 -8.72 -11.74 2.20
C ARG A 126 -10.07 -11.05 2.30
N GLU A 127 -10.81 -11.29 3.38
CA GLU A 127 -12.13 -10.70 3.60
C GLU A 127 -12.04 -9.23 3.98
N ASN A 128 -11.11 -8.88 4.87
CA ASN A 128 -11.09 -7.57 5.53
C ASN A 128 -9.96 -6.65 5.06
N GLY A 129 -8.95 -7.16 4.36
CA GLY A 129 -7.78 -6.39 3.94
C GLY A 129 -6.78 -6.15 5.07
N PHE A 130 -7.06 -6.61 6.29
CA PHE A 130 -6.13 -6.64 7.41
C PHE A 130 -6.48 -7.76 8.39
N VAL A 131 -5.51 -8.14 9.23
CA VAL A 131 -5.69 -9.09 10.34
C VAL A 131 -4.72 -8.76 11.48
N VAL A 132 -5.15 -8.95 12.73
CA VAL A 132 -4.30 -8.86 13.91
C VAL A 132 -3.85 -10.26 14.30
N LEU A 133 -2.54 -10.48 14.37
CA LEU A 133 -1.90 -11.67 14.93
C LEU A 133 -1.53 -11.35 16.39
N GLU A 134 -2.42 -11.72 17.31
CA GLU A 134 -2.27 -11.40 18.74
C GLU A 134 -1.21 -12.29 19.39
N SER A 135 -0.29 -11.67 20.14
CA SER A 135 0.76 -12.37 20.89
C SER A 135 1.67 -13.24 20.01
N LEU A 136 2.00 -12.78 18.80
CA LEU A 136 2.90 -13.50 17.89
C LEU A 136 4.35 -13.54 18.41
N HIS A 137 4.81 -12.43 18.99
CA HIS A 137 6.09 -12.31 19.68
C HIS A 137 5.84 -12.20 21.19
N PRO A 138 6.74 -12.75 22.03
CA PRO A 138 6.73 -12.48 23.45
C PRO A 138 6.93 -10.98 23.70
N ALA A 139 6.14 -10.40 24.61
CA ALA A 139 6.18 -8.97 24.90
C ALA A 139 7.56 -8.54 25.43
N GLU A 140 8.25 -9.42 26.15
CA GLU A 140 9.60 -9.22 26.68
C GLU A 140 10.68 -9.10 25.59
N GLU A 141 10.46 -9.67 24.40
CA GLU A 141 11.40 -9.51 23.27
C GLU A 141 11.19 -8.19 22.53
N VAL A 142 9.95 -7.69 22.53
CA VAL A 142 9.58 -6.47 21.79
C VAL A 142 9.73 -5.21 22.65
N ALA A 143 9.49 -5.29 23.96
CA ALA A 143 9.54 -4.15 24.86
C ALA A 143 10.87 -3.36 24.81
N PRO A 144 12.06 -3.99 24.75
CA PRO A 144 13.32 -3.25 24.66
C PRO A 144 13.48 -2.44 23.36
N LEU A 145 12.73 -2.77 22.30
CA LEU A 145 12.82 -2.11 21.01
C LEU A 145 12.26 -0.67 21.04
N GLU A 146 11.46 -0.31 22.04
CA GLU A 146 10.99 1.08 22.22
C GLU A 146 12.17 2.03 22.48
N GLU A 147 13.09 1.64 23.38
CA GLU A 147 14.25 2.45 23.73
C GLU A 147 15.22 2.57 22.54
N GLU A 148 15.43 1.47 21.82
CA GLU A 148 16.25 1.42 20.60
C GLU A 148 15.66 2.30 19.48
N ALA A 149 14.33 2.30 19.33
CA ALA A 149 13.63 3.14 18.37
C ALA A 149 13.77 4.63 18.70
N ALA A 150 13.62 4.98 19.98
CA ALA A 150 13.80 6.35 20.46
C ALA A 150 15.24 6.83 20.26
N TRP A 151 16.24 5.99 20.55
CA TRP A 151 17.65 6.31 20.30
C TRP A 151 17.93 6.50 18.80
N PHE A 152 17.47 5.57 17.96
CA PHE A 152 17.73 5.58 16.52
C PHE A 152 17.18 6.85 15.84
N LEU A 153 15.94 7.25 16.16
CA LEU A 153 15.33 8.46 15.59
C LEU A 153 15.70 9.76 16.31
N GLY A 154 16.17 9.66 17.56
CA GLY A 154 16.59 10.81 18.36
C GLY A 154 18.04 11.24 18.12
N THR A 155 18.87 10.35 17.57
CA THR A 155 20.30 10.57 17.33
C THR A 155 20.60 10.51 15.83
N PRO A 156 21.37 11.44 15.25
CA PRO A 156 21.81 11.33 13.87
C PRO A 156 22.54 10.01 13.62
N GLN A 157 22.13 9.30 12.58
CA GLN A 157 22.71 8.02 12.17
C GLN A 157 23.44 8.24 10.85
N ASP A 158 24.71 7.84 10.79
CA ASP A 158 25.53 8.05 9.60
C ASP A 158 24.87 7.43 8.36
N GLY A 159 24.63 8.24 7.33
CA GLY A 159 24.06 7.76 6.06
C GLY A 159 22.57 7.42 6.07
N PHE A 160 21.85 7.67 7.17
CA PHE A 160 20.39 7.58 7.24
C PHE A 160 19.78 8.97 7.44
N ILE A 161 18.64 9.20 6.78
CA ILE A 161 17.91 10.47 6.84
C ILE A 161 16.46 10.17 7.21
N PRO A 162 16.02 10.50 8.45
CA PRO A 162 14.61 10.46 8.81
C PRO A 162 13.80 11.42 7.94
N GLN A 163 12.69 10.93 7.41
CA GLN A 163 11.79 11.70 6.56
C GLN A 163 10.57 12.18 7.37
N PRO A 164 10.15 13.45 7.21
CA PRO A 164 8.88 13.88 7.77
C PRO A 164 7.75 13.11 7.09
N LEU A 165 6.84 12.56 7.89
CA LEU A 165 5.63 11.89 7.44
C LEU A 165 4.41 12.77 7.76
N ARG A 166 3.28 12.47 7.10
CA ARG A 166 2.02 13.19 7.22
C ARG A 166 1.56 13.34 8.68
N ALA A 167 0.91 14.46 8.96
CA ALA A 167 0.31 14.78 10.26
C ALA A 167 1.32 14.69 11.44
N GLY A 168 2.52 15.24 11.23
CA GLY A 168 3.53 15.43 12.30
C GLY A 168 4.33 14.18 12.67
N ARG A 169 4.23 13.11 11.89
CA ARG A 169 4.95 11.85 12.11
C ARG A 169 6.34 11.90 11.48
N THR A 170 7.20 10.95 11.84
CA THR A 170 8.53 10.79 11.24
C THR A 170 8.72 9.34 10.85
N GLU A 171 9.24 9.07 9.66
CA GLU A 171 9.62 7.75 9.18
C GLU A 171 11.14 7.67 9.02
N GLY A 172 11.77 6.62 9.54
CA GLY A 172 13.19 6.34 9.34
C GLY A 172 13.37 4.93 8.79
N HIS A 173 14.36 4.74 7.90
CA HIS A 173 14.71 3.41 7.40
C HIS A 173 15.66 2.72 8.38
N LEU A 174 15.44 1.44 8.67
CA LEU A 174 16.20 0.72 9.70
C LEU A 174 17.50 0.10 9.14
N PRO A 175 18.58 0.09 9.94
CA PRO A 175 19.81 -0.62 9.59
C PRO A 175 19.63 -2.12 9.77
N PHE A 176 20.25 -2.90 8.87
CA PHE A 176 20.41 -4.34 9.01
C PHE A 176 21.44 -4.66 10.11
N THR A 177 20.98 -4.60 11.36
CA THR A 177 21.75 -4.93 12.56
C THR A 177 20.80 -5.38 13.66
N VAL A 178 21.30 -6.09 14.66
CA VAL A 178 20.54 -6.39 15.87
C VAL A 178 20.23 -5.06 16.60
N PRO A 179 18.99 -4.86 17.09
CA PRO A 179 17.92 -5.86 17.18
C PRO A 179 16.98 -5.96 15.97
N TRP A 180 17.00 -5.00 15.06
CA TRP A 180 16.09 -4.92 13.91
C TRP A 180 16.17 -6.13 12.96
N ALA A 181 17.36 -6.72 12.84
CA ALA A 181 17.62 -7.88 12.01
C ALA A 181 17.44 -9.23 12.75
N SER A 182 16.83 -9.24 13.94
CA SER A 182 16.53 -10.48 14.65
C SER A 182 15.63 -11.39 13.81
N GLU A 183 16.03 -12.66 13.63
CA GLU A 183 15.24 -13.64 12.87
C GLU A 183 13.83 -13.80 13.41
N SER A 184 13.66 -13.70 14.74
CA SER A 184 12.36 -13.80 15.39
C SER A 184 11.37 -12.71 14.98
N LEU A 185 11.85 -11.59 14.44
CA LEU A 185 11.05 -10.49 13.90
C LEU A 185 10.86 -10.65 12.38
N ILE A 186 11.95 -10.66 11.62
CA ILE A 186 11.90 -10.52 10.16
C ILE A 186 11.71 -11.85 9.41
N LYS A 187 11.90 -13.00 10.07
CA LYS A 187 11.74 -14.35 9.49
C LYS A 187 10.67 -15.17 10.22
N ASN A 188 9.66 -14.50 10.77
CA ASN A 188 8.55 -15.21 11.38
C ASN A 188 7.84 -16.08 10.32
N ASP A 189 7.84 -17.39 10.52
CA ASP A 189 7.36 -18.40 9.58
C ASP A 189 5.86 -18.28 9.29
N LEU A 190 5.02 -17.96 10.29
CA LEU A 190 3.60 -17.67 10.05
C LEU A 190 3.42 -16.47 9.10
N VAL A 191 4.18 -15.40 9.32
CA VAL A 191 4.12 -14.21 8.45
C VAL A 191 4.57 -14.56 7.03
N LEU A 192 5.67 -15.29 6.88
CA LEU A 192 6.18 -15.68 5.55
C LEU A 192 5.21 -16.61 4.80
N GLU A 193 4.58 -17.57 5.49
CA GLU A 193 3.54 -18.43 4.92
C GLU A 193 2.34 -17.59 4.43
N VAL A 194 1.82 -16.69 5.27
CA VAL A 194 0.72 -15.78 4.90
C VAL A 194 1.10 -14.91 3.70
N VAL A 195 2.31 -14.35 3.69
CA VAL A 195 2.84 -13.54 2.58
C VAL A 195 2.86 -14.36 1.27
N ALA A 196 3.41 -15.59 1.31
CA ALA A 196 3.52 -16.46 0.14
C ALA A 196 2.16 -16.83 -0.46
N HIS A 197 1.15 -17.06 0.39
CA HIS A 197 -0.21 -17.34 -0.07
C HIS A 197 -0.95 -16.08 -0.57
N TYR A 198 -0.76 -14.94 0.11
CA TYR A 198 -1.55 -13.73 -0.13
C TYR A 198 -1.05 -12.90 -1.31
N LEU A 199 0.27 -12.65 -1.38
CA LEU A 199 0.85 -11.75 -2.39
C LEU A 199 1.02 -12.45 -3.73
N ARG A 200 0.29 -11.92 -4.71
CA ARG A 200 0.11 -12.58 -6.01
C ARG A 200 -0.21 -11.64 -7.16
N ASN A 201 -0.55 -10.39 -6.86
CA ASN A 201 -0.80 -9.39 -7.88
C ASN A 201 0.53 -8.90 -8.48
N ASN A 202 0.99 -9.59 -9.52
CA ASN A 202 2.19 -9.24 -10.28
C ASN A 202 1.89 -8.32 -11.48
N LEU A 203 0.71 -7.68 -11.53
CA LEU A 203 0.34 -6.84 -12.68
C LEU A 203 1.31 -5.67 -12.90
N ALA A 204 2.00 -5.20 -11.86
CA ALA A 204 2.94 -4.11 -11.99
C ALA A 204 4.24 -4.49 -12.71
N ALA A 205 4.58 -5.78 -12.76
CA ALA A 205 5.80 -6.24 -13.37
C ALA A 205 5.81 -5.90 -14.87
N GLY A 206 6.73 -5.01 -15.27
CA GLY A 206 6.90 -4.64 -16.66
C GLY A 206 5.69 -3.95 -17.31
N ARG A 207 4.92 -3.19 -16.53
CA ARG A 207 3.81 -2.38 -17.03
C ARG A 207 3.96 -0.91 -16.68
N THR A 208 3.54 -0.03 -17.57
CA THR A 208 3.38 1.39 -17.30
C THR A 208 2.30 1.62 -16.23
N GLN A 209 2.33 2.79 -15.59
CA GLN A 209 1.28 3.19 -14.65
C GLN A 209 -0.12 3.10 -15.28
N ASP A 210 -0.29 3.51 -16.54
CA ASP A 210 -1.61 3.44 -17.21
C ASP A 210 -2.07 2.00 -17.44
N GLU A 211 -1.18 1.09 -17.79
CA GLU A 211 -1.51 -0.32 -17.94
C GLU A 211 -1.87 -0.98 -16.61
N GLN A 212 -1.21 -0.56 -15.52
CA GLN A 212 -1.57 -0.99 -14.17
C GLN A 212 -2.94 -0.44 -13.77
N GLN A 213 -3.20 0.84 -14.02
CA GLN A 213 -4.49 1.48 -13.79
C GLN A 213 -5.60 0.79 -14.58
N TRP A 214 -5.36 0.48 -15.85
CA TRP A 214 -6.33 -0.23 -16.67
C TRP A 214 -6.59 -1.65 -16.16
N GLY A 215 -5.54 -2.38 -15.74
CA GLY A 215 -5.69 -3.68 -15.10
C GLY A 215 -6.56 -3.62 -13.84
N LEU A 216 -6.36 -2.60 -13.00
CA LEU A 216 -7.20 -2.35 -11.83
C LEU A 216 -8.66 -2.07 -12.22
N VAL A 217 -8.91 -1.21 -13.22
CA VAL A 217 -10.26 -0.91 -13.71
C VAL A 217 -10.95 -2.16 -14.26
N GLN A 218 -10.25 -2.99 -15.02
CA GLN A 218 -10.78 -4.26 -15.53
C GLN A 218 -11.17 -5.20 -14.41
N TRP A 219 -10.32 -5.36 -13.39
CA TRP A 219 -10.65 -6.17 -12.22
C TRP A 219 -11.90 -5.63 -11.51
N LEU A 220 -11.94 -4.34 -11.19
CA LEU A 220 -13.08 -3.69 -10.52
C LEU A 220 -14.39 -3.86 -11.29
N THR A 221 -14.37 -3.60 -12.60
CA THR A 221 -15.58 -3.67 -13.45
C THR A 221 -16.03 -5.10 -13.74
N SER A 222 -15.14 -6.09 -13.63
CA SER A 222 -15.50 -7.49 -13.77
C SER A 222 -16.24 -8.08 -12.56
N GLY A 223 -16.17 -7.41 -11.40
CA GLY A 223 -16.67 -7.95 -10.13
C GLY A 223 -15.93 -9.21 -9.68
N ALA A 224 -14.71 -9.44 -10.16
CA ALA A 224 -13.95 -10.64 -9.87
C ALA A 224 -13.35 -10.64 -8.45
N GLU A 225 -13.20 -11.84 -7.89
CA GLU A 225 -12.52 -12.04 -6.62
C GLU A 225 -11.00 -11.79 -6.74
N LEU A 226 -10.29 -11.71 -5.59
CA LEU A 226 -8.83 -11.52 -5.56
C LEU A 226 -8.05 -12.65 -6.28
N ASP A 227 -8.66 -13.83 -6.47
CA ASP A 227 -8.06 -14.92 -7.24
C ASP A 227 -7.92 -14.59 -8.73
N TRP A 228 -8.55 -13.52 -9.21
CA TRP A 228 -8.36 -13.00 -10.56
C TRP A 228 -6.89 -12.71 -10.87
N PHE A 229 -6.10 -12.26 -9.90
CA PHE A 229 -4.68 -11.94 -10.08
C PHE A 229 -3.78 -13.20 -10.22
N LEU A 230 -4.29 -14.40 -9.94
CA LEU A 230 -3.54 -15.65 -10.13
C LEU A 230 -3.49 -16.10 -11.58
N LYS A 231 -4.34 -15.55 -12.44
CA LYS A 231 -4.55 -16.00 -13.80
C LYS A 231 -3.42 -15.51 -14.72
N PRO A 232 -2.58 -16.40 -15.27
CA PRO A 232 -1.41 -16.02 -16.06
C PRO A 232 -1.75 -15.19 -17.30
N GLU A 233 -2.93 -15.39 -17.90
CA GLU A 233 -3.38 -14.64 -19.07
C GLU A 233 -3.55 -13.13 -18.80
N TRP A 234 -3.72 -12.75 -17.53
CA TRP A 234 -3.76 -11.37 -17.07
C TRP A 234 -2.44 -10.91 -16.47
N GLY A 235 -1.44 -11.79 -16.37
CA GLY A 235 -0.10 -11.50 -15.86
C GLY A 235 0.74 -10.60 -16.79
N PRO A 236 1.98 -10.28 -16.40
CA PRO A 236 2.86 -9.43 -17.21
C PRO A 236 3.07 -10.03 -18.60
N LYS A 237 2.83 -9.23 -19.65
CA LYS A 237 3.16 -9.63 -21.02
C LYS A 237 4.63 -9.29 -21.25
N PRO A 238 5.44 -10.18 -21.84
CA PRO A 238 6.84 -9.90 -22.15
C PRO A 238 6.97 -8.56 -22.91
N GLY A 239 7.84 -7.67 -22.44
CA GLY A 239 7.96 -6.32 -22.99
C GLY A 239 9.08 -5.49 -22.36
N ALA A 240 9.37 -4.33 -22.96
CA ALA A 240 10.54 -3.51 -22.63
C ALA A 240 10.61 -3.08 -21.15
N LEU A 241 9.47 -2.89 -20.49
CA LEU A 241 9.41 -2.49 -19.09
C LEU A 241 9.69 -3.65 -18.14
N LEU A 242 9.51 -4.89 -18.59
CA LEU A 242 9.87 -6.08 -17.82
C LEU A 242 11.39 -6.22 -17.71
N ASP A 243 12.11 -5.78 -18.75
CA ASP A 243 13.57 -5.82 -18.81
C ASP A 243 14.21 -4.51 -18.33
N ASN A 244 13.54 -3.36 -18.55
CA ASN A 244 14.04 -2.01 -18.26
C ASN A 244 12.93 -1.13 -17.65
N PRO A 245 12.73 -1.20 -16.33
CA PRO A 245 11.68 -0.43 -15.65
C PRO A 245 12.03 1.07 -15.57
N PRO A 246 11.02 1.97 -15.53
CA PRO A 246 11.24 3.41 -15.38
C PRO A 246 11.86 3.77 -14.02
N GLN A 247 12.53 4.93 -13.94
CA GLN A 247 12.98 5.48 -12.66
C GLN A 247 11.79 5.78 -11.73
N GLY A 248 11.89 5.40 -10.45
CA GLY A 248 10.87 5.71 -9.42
C GLY A 248 9.87 4.60 -9.10
N CYS A 249 9.85 3.50 -9.86
CA CYS A 249 9.25 2.25 -9.38
C CYS A 249 10.05 1.73 -8.18
N SER A 250 9.44 0.99 -7.23
CA SER A 250 10.22 0.24 -6.23
C SER A 250 11.26 -0.58 -6.97
N ASP A 251 12.49 -0.70 -6.45
CA ASP A 251 13.64 -1.28 -7.17
C ASP A 251 13.24 -2.62 -7.75
N VAL A 252 12.91 -2.54 -9.04
CA VAL A 252 12.15 -3.57 -9.71
C VAL A 252 13.07 -4.77 -9.71
N GLY A 253 12.62 -5.83 -9.05
CA GLY A 253 13.35 -7.09 -9.02
C GLY A 253 13.87 -7.48 -10.40
N SER A 254 14.84 -8.39 -10.46
CA SER A 254 15.29 -8.91 -11.75
C SER A 254 14.12 -9.54 -12.54
N ALA A 255 14.22 -9.63 -13.86
CA ALA A 255 13.18 -10.26 -14.69
C ALA A 255 12.87 -11.71 -14.28
N SER A 256 13.83 -12.38 -13.63
CA SER A 256 13.69 -13.71 -13.05
C SER A 256 12.97 -13.76 -11.70
N GLU A 257 12.71 -12.63 -11.04
CA GLU A 257 12.04 -12.60 -9.74
C GLU A 257 10.52 -12.63 -9.92
N THR A 258 9.93 -13.76 -9.57
CA THR A 258 8.48 -13.98 -9.56
C THR A 258 7.97 -14.19 -8.14
N GLY A 259 6.81 -13.62 -7.82
CA GLY A 259 6.21 -13.72 -6.50
C GLY A 259 6.72 -12.66 -5.52
N PRO A 260 6.37 -12.79 -4.23
CA PRO A 260 6.69 -11.78 -3.22
C PRO A 260 8.20 -11.73 -2.92
N PHE A 261 8.70 -10.57 -2.52
CA PHE A 261 10.03 -10.38 -1.94
C PHE A 261 9.97 -9.34 -0.84
N PHE A 262 11.01 -9.29 -0.01
CA PHE A 262 11.16 -8.24 1.00
C PHE A 262 11.44 -6.89 0.33
N GLY A 263 10.52 -5.94 0.47
CA GLY A 263 10.58 -4.63 -0.17
C GLY A 263 11.30 -3.60 0.69
N ARG A 264 10.73 -3.27 1.85
CA ARG A 264 11.18 -2.15 2.69
C ARG A 264 11.03 -2.45 4.16
N ILE A 265 11.86 -1.79 4.98
CA ILE A 265 11.70 -1.76 6.43
C ILE A 265 11.82 -0.34 6.94
N SER A 266 10.89 0.08 7.79
CA SER A 266 10.90 1.41 8.37
C SER A 266 10.43 1.43 9.81
N LEU A 267 10.71 2.54 10.47
CA LEU A 267 10.32 2.85 11.82
C LEU A 267 9.56 4.17 11.80
N ILE A 268 8.32 4.16 12.30
CA ILE A 268 7.50 5.36 12.37
C ILE A 268 7.39 5.80 13.83
N ARG A 269 7.81 7.05 14.07
CA ARG A 269 7.53 7.80 15.30
C ARG A 269 6.27 8.64 15.11
N THR A 270 5.36 8.52 16.07
CA THR A 270 4.19 9.39 16.22
C THR A 270 4.36 10.19 17.51
N PRO A 271 4.69 11.50 17.43
CA PRO A 271 4.82 12.35 18.61
C PRO A 271 3.48 12.71 19.27
N PRO A 272 3.47 13.09 20.57
CA PRO A 272 2.32 13.70 21.22
C PRO A 272 1.73 14.85 20.41
N GLY A 273 0.40 14.88 20.31
CA GLY A 273 -0.32 15.91 19.54
C GLY A 273 -0.33 15.68 18.03
N SER A 274 0.20 14.55 17.54
CA SER A 274 0.07 14.18 16.12
C SER A 274 -1.40 14.15 15.72
N GLN A 275 -1.70 14.82 14.61
CA GLN A 275 -3.07 14.95 14.10
C GLN A 275 -3.54 13.66 13.43
N LEU A 276 -4.85 13.59 13.20
CA LEU A 276 -5.49 12.57 12.37
C LEU A 276 -4.90 12.62 10.96
N GLN A 277 -4.45 11.48 10.45
CA GLN A 277 -4.08 11.40 9.03
C GLN A 277 -5.35 11.33 8.17
N LYS A 278 -5.26 11.83 6.94
CA LYS A 278 -6.28 11.52 5.93
C LYS A 278 -6.31 10.02 5.64
N HIS A 279 -7.50 9.52 5.35
CA HIS A 279 -7.69 8.21 4.73
C HIS A 279 -6.82 8.06 3.48
N HIS A 280 -6.05 6.99 3.42
CA HIS A 280 -5.19 6.67 2.29
C HIS A 280 -4.98 5.17 2.15
N ARG A 281 -4.34 4.82 1.03
CA ARG A 281 -3.73 3.53 0.75
C ARG A 281 -2.24 3.79 0.57
N ASP A 282 -1.39 2.87 1.02
CA ASP A 282 0.07 3.00 0.90
C ASP A 282 0.50 2.83 -0.55
N ILE A 283 -0.22 2.00 -1.30
CA ILE A 283 -0.05 1.84 -2.74
C ILE A 283 -1.35 2.19 -3.46
N ASN A 284 -1.22 2.68 -4.69
CA ASN A 284 -2.37 2.87 -5.60
C ASN A 284 -2.40 1.84 -6.72
N PHE A 285 -1.22 1.39 -7.15
CA PHE A 285 -1.05 0.43 -8.22
C PHE A 285 -0.05 -0.65 -7.81
N PRO A 286 -0.26 -1.91 -8.24
CA PRO A 286 -1.30 -2.37 -9.16
C PRO A 286 -2.65 -2.74 -8.51
N GLY A 287 -2.87 -2.37 -7.25
CA GLY A 287 -4.09 -2.69 -6.50
C GLY A 287 -3.84 -3.70 -5.38
N PRO A 288 -4.87 -4.44 -4.94
CA PRO A 288 -4.76 -5.32 -3.77
C PRO A 288 -3.85 -6.51 -4.04
N ALA A 289 -3.39 -7.15 -2.97
CA ALA A 289 -2.53 -8.33 -2.97
C ALA A 289 -1.19 -8.15 -3.73
N ALA A 290 -0.74 -6.90 -3.88
CA ALA A 290 0.54 -6.53 -4.50
C ALA A 290 1.59 -6.14 -3.47
N GLN A 291 1.18 -5.54 -2.36
CA GLN A 291 2.04 -5.28 -1.21
C GLN A 291 1.29 -5.60 0.08
N LEU A 292 1.99 -6.23 1.01
CA LEU A 292 1.50 -6.58 2.33
C LEU A 292 2.45 -5.96 3.35
N THR A 293 1.90 -5.08 4.18
CA THR A 293 2.65 -4.42 5.24
C THR A 293 2.46 -5.16 6.54
N VAL A 294 3.56 -5.32 7.26
CA VAL A 294 3.63 -5.90 8.60
C VAL A 294 3.94 -4.80 9.59
N GLN A 295 2.99 -4.48 10.46
CA GLN A 295 3.16 -3.51 11.54
C GLN A 295 3.45 -4.24 12.86
N VAL A 296 4.64 -4.00 13.42
CA VAL A 296 5.03 -4.45 14.75
C VAL A 296 4.96 -3.26 15.71
N ALA A 297 4.09 -3.36 16.72
CA ALA A 297 4.00 -2.35 17.78
C ALA A 297 5.25 -2.42 18.66
N LEU A 298 6.02 -1.32 18.75
CA LEU A 298 7.17 -1.24 19.66
C LEU A 298 6.77 -0.56 20.98
N THR A 299 5.81 0.35 20.93
CA THR A 299 5.08 0.87 22.10
C THR A 299 3.71 0.19 22.15
N PRO A 300 3.12 -0.08 23.34
CA PRO A 300 1.75 -0.57 23.43
C PRO A 300 0.78 0.31 22.63
N LEU A 301 0.03 -0.26 21.69
CA LEU A 301 -0.98 0.46 20.93
C LEU A 301 -2.26 0.56 21.75
N VAL A 302 -2.69 1.78 22.05
CA VAL A 302 -3.90 2.07 22.81
C VAL A 302 -4.80 3.02 22.04
N ALA A 303 -6.09 3.04 22.36
CA ALA A 303 -7.10 3.79 21.61
C ALA A 303 -6.83 5.30 21.42
N ASN A 304 -5.89 5.88 22.19
CA ASN A 304 -5.60 7.32 22.17
C ASN A 304 -4.12 7.67 21.88
N ASN A 305 -3.27 6.71 21.51
CA ASN A 305 -1.85 6.99 21.18
C ASN A 305 -1.53 6.90 19.68
N GLY A 306 -2.55 7.14 18.86
CA GLY A 306 -2.46 7.16 17.41
C GLY A 306 -2.29 5.80 16.71
N PRO A 307 -2.90 4.67 17.11
CA PRO A 307 -2.90 3.44 16.30
C PRO A 307 -3.49 3.66 14.89
N LEU A 308 -3.37 2.64 14.03
CA LEU A 308 -4.01 2.66 12.72
C LEU A 308 -5.48 2.26 12.83
N ALA A 309 -6.34 3.00 12.15
CA ALA A 309 -7.73 2.66 11.91
C ALA A 309 -7.89 2.18 10.45
N TYR A 310 -8.48 1.02 10.28
CA TYR A 310 -8.67 0.36 8.98
C TYR A 310 -10.14 0.36 8.59
N VAL A 311 -10.41 0.46 7.29
CA VAL A 311 -11.74 0.30 6.73
C VAL A 311 -11.86 -1.13 6.21
N PRO A 312 -12.54 -2.05 6.93
CA PRO A 312 -12.58 -3.44 6.51
C PRO A 312 -13.16 -3.61 5.10
N ALA A 313 -12.54 -4.52 4.34
CA ALA A 313 -12.85 -4.87 2.96
C ALA A 313 -12.63 -3.75 1.91
N SER A 314 -12.02 -2.63 2.30
CA SER A 314 -11.77 -1.48 1.39
C SER A 314 -10.70 -1.73 0.32
N HIS A 315 -9.85 -2.74 0.48
CA HIS A 315 -8.97 -3.26 -0.58
C HIS A 315 -9.77 -3.84 -1.75
N ARG A 316 -11.04 -4.18 -1.51
CA ARG A 316 -12.04 -4.59 -2.51
C ARG A 316 -13.03 -3.48 -2.87
N MET A 317 -12.73 -2.24 -2.54
CA MET A 317 -13.61 -1.08 -2.72
C MET A 317 -14.94 -1.16 -1.96
N HIS A 318 -15.03 -1.98 -0.91
CA HIS A 318 -16.17 -1.97 -0.02
C HIS A 318 -16.04 -0.87 1.03
N THR A 319 -17.14 -0.19 1.35
CA THR A 319 -17.19 0.88 2.37
C THR A 319 -18.30 0.58 3.38
N PRO A 320 -18.03 -0.22 4.43
CA PRO A 320 -19.07 -0.66 5.36
C PRO A 320 -19.58 0.45 6.29
N GLY A 321 -19.03 1.66 6.19
CA GLY A 321 -19.46 2.83 6.96
C GLY A 321 -18.91 2.89 8.38
N PHE A 322 -17.95 2.04 8.74
CA PHE A 322 -17.25 2.05 10.02
C PHE A 322 -15.76 1.75 9.84
N GLU A 323 -14.98 1.95 10.91
CA GLU A 323 -13.56 1.65 10.98
C GLU A 323 -13.24 0.71 12.14
N VAL A 324 -12.15 -0.04 12.00
CA VAL A 324 -11.58 -0.88 13.05
C VAL A 324 -10.24 -0.29 13.47
N VAL A 325 -10.15 0.16 14.71
CA VAL A 325 -8.91 0.65 15.33
C VAL A 325 -8.14 -0.56 15.86
N ALA A 326 -7.00 -0.86 15.26
CA ALA A 326 -6.14 -1.95 15.70
C ALA A 326 -5.24 -1.46 16.84
N ASN A 327 -5.63 -1.77 18.08
CA ASN A 327 -4.89 -1.43 19.29
C ASN A 327 -4.46 -2.68 20.10
N PRO A 328 -3.76 -3.64 19.46
CA PRO A 328 -3.44 -4.91 20.10
C PRO A 328 -2.38 -4.78 21.21
N PRO A 329 -2.31 -5.77 22.12
CA PRO A 329 -1.27 -5.82 23.15
C PRO A 329 0.14 -5.93 22.53
N LEU A 330 1.15 -5.51 23.29
CA LEU A 330 2.56 -5.60 22.89
C LEU A 330 2.94 -7.04 22.53
N GLY A 331 3.77 -7.20 21.49
CA GLY A 331 4.10 -8.52 20.93
C GLY A 331 3.14 -8.99 19.82
N SER A 332 2.02 -8.29 19.63
CA SER A 332 1.13 -8.53 18.49
C SER A 332 1.59 -7.82 17.23
N VAL A 333 1.14 -8.32 16.09
CA VAL A 333 1.44 -7.79 14.76
C VAL A 333 0.14 -7.53 14.01
N VAL A 334 0.09 -6.47 13.22
CA VAL A 334 -1.00 -6.25 12.25
C VAL A 334 -0.46 -6.48 10.85
N LEU A 335 -1.07 -7.40 10.12
CA LEU A 335 -0.84 -7.58 8.68
C LEU A 335 -1.95 -6.83 7.94
N TYR A 336 -1.61 -6.04 6.94
CA TYR A 336 -2.60 -5.40 6.09
C TYR A 336 -2.14 -5.29 4.65
N ASP A 337 -3.10 -5.47 3.74
CA ASP A 337 -2.93 -5.16 2.33
C ASP A 337 -2.67 -3.66 2.22
N SER A 338 -1.58 -3.26 1.59
CA SER A 338 -1.19 -1.86 1.44
C SER A 338 -2.20 -1.07 0.58
N PHE A 339 -3.14 -1.76 -0.09
CA PHE A 339 -4.29 -1.21 -0.78
C PHE A 339 -5.57 -1.11 0.08
N CYS A 340 -5.52 -1.55 1.35
CA CYS A 340 -6.56 -1.34 2.34
C CYS A 340 -6.55 0.13 2.80
N GLU A 341 -7.71 0.78 2.73
CA GLU A 341 -7.89 2.14 3.21
C GLU A 341 -7.71 2.18 4.72
N HIS A 342 -6.78 3.02 5.16
CA HIS A 342 -6.48 3.20 6.57
C HIS A 342 -5.95 4.61 6.85
N HIS A 343 -5.77 4.91 8.13
CA HIS A 343 -5.15 6.16 8.59
C HIS A 343 -4.68 6.03 10.04
N GLY A 344 -3.65 6.79 10.41
CA GLY A 344 -3.26 6.96 11.81
C GLY A 344 -4.18 7.91 12.54
N ILE A 345 -4.75 7.44 13.66
CA ILE A 345 -5.61 8.28 14.51
C ILE A 345 -4.80 9.31 15.29
N GLU A 346 -5.49 10.27 15.93
CA GLU A 346 -4.84 11.28 16.76
C GLU A 346 -4.03 10.66 17.90
N HIS A 347 -2.93 11.32 18.25
CA HIS A 347 -2.14 10.97 19.42
C HIS A 347 -2.34 11.99 20.54
N HIS A 348 -3.06 11.58 21.58
CA HIS A 348 -3.35 12.40 22.76
C HIS A 348 -2.49 12.04 23.98
N GLY A 349 -1.63 11.03 23.86
CA GLY A 349 -0.75 10.60 24.94
C GLY A 349 0.46 11.53 25.12
N PRO A 350 1.14 11.46 26.28
CA PRO A 350 2.24 12.37 26.62
C PRO A 350 3.63 11.92 26.11
N ARG A 351 3.73 10.71 25.54
CA ARG A 351 5.00 10.12 25.07
C ARG A 351 4.88 9.75 23.60
N ASP A 352 6.00 9.72 22.89
CA ASP A 352 6.06 9.21 21.52
C ASP A 352 5.53 7.77 21.43
N ARG A 353 4.91 7.43 20.30
CA ARG A 353 4.54 6.07 19.94
C ARG A 353 5.44 5.60 18.80
N TYR A 354 6.00 4.41 18.92
CA TYR A 354 6.85 3.80 17.91
C TYR A 354 6.22 2.53 17.34
N ALA A 355 6.32 2.34 16.03
CA ALA A 355 5.98 1.09 15.36
C ALA A 355 6.98 0.83 14.24
N MET A 356 7.42 -0.42 14.13
CA MET A 356 8.24 -0.92 13.03
C MET A 356 7.31 -1.45 11.94
N TYR A 357 7.68 -1.19 10.70
CA TYR A 357 6.98 -1.64 9.52
C TYR A 357 7.96 -2.39 8.63
N TYR A 358 7.56 -3.52 8.09
CA TYR A 358 8.25 -4.11 6.95
C TYR A 358 7.24 -4.58 5.93
N GLU A 359 7.62 -4.46 4.68
CA GLU A 359 6.74 -4.62 3.53
C GLU A 359 7.25 -5.76 2.68
N PHE A 360 6.34 -6.65 2.31
CA PHE A 360 6.56 -7.60 1.23
C PHE A 360 5.80 -7.11 0.02
N GLU A 361 6.41 -7.22 -1.15
CA GLU A 361 5.80 -6.73 -2.38
C GLU A 361 6.06 -7.66 -3.56
N THR A 362 5.18 -7.56 -4.55
CA THR A 362 5.42 -8.07 -5.89
C THR A 362 6.22 -7.05 -6.70
N ARG A 363 6.74 -7.50 -7.83
CA ARG A 363 7.59 -6.68 -8.68
C ARG A 363 6.84 -5.49 -9.28
N GLY A 364 7.42 -4.30 -9.16
CA GLY A 364 6.97 -3.08 -9.85
C GLY A 364 5.97 -2.22 -9.08
N VAL A 365 5.71 -2.52 -7.80
CA VAL A 365 4.81 -1.74 -6.96
C VAL A 365 5.25 -0.27 -6.89
N PHE A 366 4.28 0.63 -6.97
CA PHE A 366 4.53 2.07 -6.90
C PHE A 366 4.12 2.61 -5.52
N SER A 367 5.10 2.72 -4.61
CA SER A 367 4.90 3.22 -3.23
C SER A 367 5.21 4.72 -3.07
N GLY A 368 5.76 5.38 -4.10
CA GLY A 368 6.16 6.79 -4.06
C GLY A 368 7.39 7.10 -3.21
N TYR A 369 8.00 6.09 -2.58
CA TYR A 369 9.27 6.22 -1.87
C TYR A 369 10.27 5.19 -2.39
N THR A 370 11.43 5.67 -2.80
CA THR A 370 12.63 4.85 -3.05
C THR A 370 13.57 4.90 -1.84
N PHE A 371 14.40 3.89 -1.63
CA PHE A 371 15.35 3.88 -0.50
C PHE A 371 16.28 5.10 -0.47
N SER A 372 16.53 5.74 -1.62
CA SER A 372 17.37 6.93 -1.74
C SER A 372 16.83 8.15 -0.97
N HIS A 373 15.53 8.20 -0.70
CA HIS A 373 14.94 9.24 0.16
C HIS A 373 15.47 9.14 1.60
N PHE A 374 15.83 7.94 2.05
CA PHE A 374 16.24 7.70 3.44
C PHE A 374 17.77 7.75 3.62
N GLY A 375 18.49 8.34 2.68
CA GLY A 375 19.94 8.51 2.76
C GLY A 375 20.76 7.40 2.07
N PRO A 376 22.07 7.62 1.90
CA PRO A 376 22.94 6.79 1.05
C PRO A 376 23.14 5.36 1.55
N GLN A 377 22.96 5.08 2.84
CA GLN A 377 23.13 3.72 3.38
C GLN A 377 21.84 2.88 3.31
N SER A 378 20.69 3.52 3.13
CA SER A 378 19.39 2.85 3.21
C SER A 378 19.27 1.70 2.21
N GLY A 379 19.66 1.92 0.95
CA GLY A 379 19.60 0.89 -0.09
C GLY A 379 20.43 -0.36 0.24
N SER A 380 21.66 -0.21 0.71
CA SER A 380 22.50 -1.36 1.08
C SER A 380 21.91 -2.17 2.23
N HIS A 381 21.25 -1.51 3.19
CA HIS A 381 20.60 -2.22 4.29
C HIS A 381 19.30 -2.89 3.86
N THR A 382 18.49 -2.27 2.98
CA THR A 382 17.32 -2.92 2.37
C THR A 382 17.73 -4.22 1.67
N LEU A 383 18.79 -4.17 0.86
CA LEU A 383 19.31 -5.35 0.16
C LEU A 383 19.84 -6.43 1.13
N ALA A 384 20.39 -6.03 2.28
CA ALA A 384 20.84 -6.96 3.31
C ALA A 384 19.65 -7.67 4.00
N PHE A 385 18.59 -6.94 4.37
CA PHE A 385 17.35 -7.54 4.87
C PHE A 385 16.78 -8.53 3.85
N ARG A 386 16.69 -8.11 2.59
CA ARG A 386 16.21 -8.95 1.49
C ARG A 386 17.03 -10.22 1.33
N SER A 387 18.35 -10.12 1.32
CA SER A 387 19.26 -11.26 1.23
C SER A 387 19.08 -12.24 2.39
N ALA A 388 18.70 -11.76 3.57
CA ALA A 388 18.44 -12.59 4.74
C ALA A 388 17.07 -13.29 4.69
N VAL A 389 16.01 -12.57 4.30
CA VAL A 389 14.61 -13.04 4.38
C VAL A 389 14.16 -13.81 3.15
N ASP A 390 14.54 -13.36 1.94
CA ASP A 390 14.03 -13.93 0.69
C ASP A 390 14.29 -15.44 0.53
N PRO A 391 15.43 -16.02 0.95
CA PRO A 391 15.62 -17.48 0.86
C PRO A 391 14.55 -18.29 1.60
N ASP A 392 14.09 -17.81 2.75
CA ASP A 392 13.06 -18.49 3.55
C ASP A 392 11.68 -18.27 2.94
N LEU A 393 11.41 -17.05 2.46
CA LEU A 393 10.19 -16.75 1.73
C LEU A 393 10.06 -17.58 0.44
N ARG A 394 11.16 -17.81 -0.30
CA ARG A 394 11.15 -18.62 -1.52
C ARG A 394 10.78 -20.07 -1.26
N ARG A 395 11.23 -20.66 -0.14
CA ARG A 395 10.81 -22.01 0.27
C ARG A 395 9.30 -22.11 0.47
N TRP A 396 8.71 -21.09 1.10
CA TRP A 396 7.25 -21.02 1.25
C TRP A 396 6.54 -20.85 -0.09
N VAL A 397 7.01 -19.95 -0.96
CA VAL A 397 6.43 -19.76 -2.30
C VAL A 397 6.44 -21.07 -3.11
N GLU A 398 7.58 -21.80 -3.11
CA GLU A 398 7.70 -23.10 -3.78
C GLU A 398 6.71 -24.14 -3.24
N GLN A 399 6.53 -24.19 -1.91
CA GLN A 399 5.56 -25.07 -1.28
C GLN A 399 4.12 -24.73 -1.70
N VAL A 400 3.76 -23.46 -1.62
CA VAL A 400 2.41 -22.97 -1.99
C VAL A 400 2.11 -23.26 -3.46
N ASP A 401 3.08 -23.08 -4.34
CA ASP A 401 2.92 -23.35 -5.77
C ASP A 401 2.78 -24.86 -6.04
N ALA A 402 3.51 -25.71 -5.31
CA ALA A 402 3.33 -27.17 -5.36
C ALA A 402 1.93 -27.60 -4.90
N GLU A 403 1.42 -27.03 -3.81
CA GLU A 403 0.05 -27.29 -3.32
C GLU A 403 -1.00 -26.89 -4.35
N ARG A 404 -0.86 -25.70 -4.96
CA ARG A 404 -1.76 -25.22 -6.02
C ARG A 404 -1.74 -26.13 -7.24
N ALA A 405 -0.57 -26.61 -7.66
CA ALA A 405 -0.44 -27.51 -8.79
C ALA A 405 -1.15 -28.85 -8.54
N GLN A 406 -1.11 -29.38 -7.31
CA GLN A 406 -1.83 -30.60 -6.94
C GLN A 406 -3.35 -30.42 -7.00
N ILE A 407 -3.87 -29.30 -6.49
CA ILE A 407 -5.30 -28.99 -6.53
C ILE A 407 -5.77 -28.76 -7.98
N GLY A 408 -5.00 -28.01 -8.77
CA GLY A 408 -5.29 -27.73 -10.18
C GLY A 408 -5.25 -28.98 -11.07
N GLY A 409 -4.35 -29.93 -10.78
CA GLY A 409 -4.27 -31.22 -11.47
C GLY A 409 -5.43 -32.17 -11.16
N ALA A 410 -5.97 -32.11 -9.93
CA ALA A 410 -7.13 -32.90 -9.54
C ALA A 410 -8.45 -32.40 -10.17
N GLY A 411 -8.55 -31.10 -10.48
CA GLY A 411 -9.74 -30.47 -11.05
C GLY A 411 -10.00 -30.77 -12.54
N PHE A 412 -8.99 -31.19 -13.31
CA PHE A 412 -9.13 -31.44 -14.76
C PHE A 412 -9.32 -32.91 -15.15
N ALA A 413 -9.12 -33.87 -14.24
CA ALA A 413 -9.27 -35.29 -14.54
C ALA A 413 -10.73 -35.81 -14.41
N GLY A 414 -11.67 -34.99 -13.93
CA GLY A 414 -13.02 -35.43 -13.53
C GLY A 414 -14.21 -34.97 -14.37
N GLN A 415 -14.05 -34.08 -15.36
CA GLN A 415 -15.17 -33.55 -16.17
C GLN A 415 -15.04 -33.87 -17.67
N GLY A 416 -14.72 -35.12 -17.97
CA GLY A 416 -14.60 -35.59 -19.35
C GLY A 416 -14.92 -37.07 -19.48
N ARG A 417 -16.10 -37.50 -19.01
CA ARG A 417 -16.81 -38.72 -19.43
C ARG A 417 -18.14 -38.83 -18.68
N THR A 418 -19.21 -38.35 -19.31
CA THR A 418 -20.48 -39.08 -19.52
C THR A 418 -21.23 -38.37 -20.63
#